data_AF-A0A8T3PTG8-F1
#
_entry.id   AF-A0A8T3PTG8-F1
#
_cell.length_a   1.000
_cell.length_b   1.000
_cell.length_c   1.000
_cell.angle_alpha   90.00
_cell.angle_beta   90.00
_cell.angle_gamma   90.00
#
_symmetry.space_group_name_H-M   'P 1'
#
loop_
_entity.id
_entity.type
_entity.pdbx_description
1 polymer ?
#
loop_
_entity_poly.entity_id
_entity_poly.type
_entity_poly.pdbx_seq_one_letter_code
_entity_poly.pdbx_strand_id
1 'polypeptide(L)'
;MLIRVKTGIRGPGSSGRRNRLIVAALFAGLAVSTVRADTFRCGTGLVRPGDTSFEVLKKCGRPASQQQISGANERFVEQWYYEPGPGEFQRILTFVGTRLVNIETVTRP
;
A
#
# COMPACT_ATOMS: atom_id res chain seq x y z
N MET A 1 -30.85 15.93 11.32
CA MET A 1 -32.12 15.16 11.29
C MET A 1 -31.83 13.84 10.56
N LEU A 2 -31.56 12.77 11.31
CA LEU A 2 -31.16 11.48 10.77
C LEU A 2 -32.40 10.71 10.28
N ILE A 3 -32.37 10.28 9.02
CA ILE A 3 -33.44 9.55 8.35
C ILE A 3 -33.47 8.13 8.92
N ARG A 4 -34.51 7.82 9.69
CA ARG A 4 -34.73 6.51 10.32
C ARG A 4 -35.31 5.55 9.28
N VAL A 5 -34.45 4.80 8.58
CA VAL A 5 -34.89 3.75 7.66
C VAL A 5 -35.46 2.58 8.47
N LYS A 6 -36.75 2.32 8.31
CA LYS A 6 -37.52 1.28 9.00
C LYS A 6 -37.49 0.03 8.14
N THR A 7 -36.53 -0.87 8.36
CA THR A 7 -36.54 -2.20 7.73
C THR A 7 -37.26 -3.18 8.65
N GLY A 8 -38.56 -3.37 8.37
CA GLY A 8 -39.33 -4.48 8.93
C GLY A 8 -38.98 -5.76 8.18
N ILE A 9 -38.39 -6.73 8.89
CA ILE A 9 -38.18 -8.09 8.38
C ILE A 9 -38.92 -9.05 9.30
N ARG A 10 -40.06 -9.54 8.81
CA ARG A 10 -40.80 -10.68 9.38
C ARG A 10 -40.11 -11.95 8.90
N GLY A 11 -39.51 -12.73 9.81
CA GLY A 11 -38.91 -14.03 9.54
C GLY A 11 -39.61 -15.16 10.31
N PRO A 12 -39.73 -16.37 9.73
CA PRO A 12 -40.63 -17.42 10.19
C PRO A 12 -40.10 -18.18 11.41
N GLY A 13 -41.05 -18.71 12.19
CA GLY A 13 -40.82 -19.39 13.45
C GLY A 13 -40.21 -20.80 13.34
N SER A 14 -39.70 -21.20 14.50
CA SER A 14 -39.75 -22.55 15.07
C SER A 14 -39.26 -23.75 14.25
N SER A 15 -38.16 -24.33 14.76
CA SER A 15 -37.85 -25.77 14.88
C SER A 15 -36.51 -26.17 14.24
N GLY A 16 -35.71 -26.96 14.96
CA GLY A 16 -34.41 -27.46 14.48
C GLY A 16 -33.19 -26.85 15.16
N ARG A 17 -33.09 -26.96 16.49
CA ARG A 17 -31.98 -26.46 17.33
C ARG A 17 -30.62 -27.18 17.10
N ARG A 18 -30.48 -28.00 16.06
CA ARG A 18 -29.30 -28.86 15.85
C ARG A 18 -28.47 -28.54 14.60
N ASN A 19 -28.93 -27.65 13.71
CA ASN A 19 -28.23 -27.37 12.44
C ASN A 19 -27.87 -25.89 12.18
N ARG A 20 -28.10 -25.00 13.15
CA ARG A 20 -27.75 -23.56 13.05
C ARG A 20 -26.26 -23.27 13.25
N LEU A 21 -25.50 -24.22 13.77
CA LEU A 21 -24.07 -24.06 14.06
C LEU A 21 -23.20 -24.16 12.80
N ILE A 22 -23.64 -24.92 11.78
CA ILE A 22 -22.86 -25.14 10.55
C ILE A 22 -22.90 -23.90 9.64
N VAL A 23 -24.07 -23.23 9.56
CA VAL A 23 -24.24 -22.03 8.71
C VAL A 23 -23.45 -20.84 9.26
N ALA A 24 -23.28 -20.74 10.58
CA ALA A 24 -22.47 -19.68 11.21
C ALA A 24 -20.96 -19.86 10.96
N ALA A 25 -20.47 -21.10 10.82
CA ALA A 25 -19.07 -21.39 10.57
C ALA A 25 -18.63 -21.05 9.13
N LEU A 26 -19.56 -21.11 8.16
CA LEU A 26 -19.27 -20.79 6.75
C LEU A 26 -19.07 -19.28 6.48
N PHE A 27 -19.59 -18.40 7.34
CA PHE A 27 -19.45 -16.95 7.20
C PHE A 27 -18.26 -16.34 7.95
N ALA A 28 -17.59 -17.11 8.83
CA ALA A 28 -16.54 -16.62 9.71
C ALA A 28 -15.12 -16.59 9.09
N GLY A 29 -14.95 -17.04 7.84
CA GLY A 29 -13.64 -17.28 7.21
C GLY A 29 -13.04 -16.17 6.35
N LEU A 30 -13.71 -15.02 6.17
CA LEU A 30 -13.29 -13.98 5.20
C LEU A 30 -12.63 -12.75 5.85
N ALA A 31 -11.73 -12.96 6.82
CA ALA A 31 -10.86 -11.89 7.29
C ALA A 31 -9.73 -11.65 6.26
N VAL A 32 -10.03 -10.93 5.18
CA VAL A 32 -9.03 -10.51 4.18
C VAL A 32 -8.18 -9.39 4.79
N SER A 33 -6.93 -9.69 5.11
CA SER A 33 -5.96 -8.67 5.52
C SER A 33 -5.60 -7.81 4.31
N THR A 34 -5.84 -6.49 4.39
CA THR A 34 -5.41 -5.57 3.33
C THR A 34 -3.92 -5.28 3.48
N VAL A 35 -3.08 -5.94 2.67
CA VAL A 35 -1.66 -5.55 2.57
C VAL A 35 -1.59 -4.23 1.81
N ARG A 36 -1.11 -3.16 2.47
CA ARG A 36 -0.83 -1.90 1.78
C ARG A 36 0.59 -1.97 1.25
N ALA A 37 0.71 -1.90 -0.07
CA ALA A 37 1.98 -1.68 -0.73
C ALA A 37 1.98 -0.28 -1.32
N ASP A 38 2.85 0.59 -0.82
CA ASP A 38 3.04 1.92 -1.37
C ASP A 38 3.51 1.82 -2.83
N THR A 39 3.02 2.74 -3.67
CA THR A 39 3.36 2.78 -5.09
C THR A 39 3.70 4.20 -5.51
N PHE A 40 4.68 4.33 -6.39
CA PHE A 40 5.08 5.60 -6.98
C PHE A 40 4.75 5.60 -8.49
N ARG A 41 4.07 6.65 -8.96
CA ARG A 41 3.77 6.86 -10.39
C ARG A 41 4.61 8.01 -10.93
N CYS A 42 5.20 7.81 -12.09
CA CYS A 42 6.10 8.74 -12.75
C CYS A 42 5.84 8.71 -14.26
N GLY A 43 5.19 9.75 -14.80
CA GLY A 43 4.70 9.71 -16.19
C GLY A 43 3.77 8.50 -16.41
N THR A 44 4.15 7.57 -17.29
CA THR A 44 3.44 6.31 -17.54
C THR A 44 3.97 5.12 -16.72
N GLY A 45 5.06 5.32 -15.96
CA GLY A 45 5.70 4.30 -15.14
C GLY A 45 5.02 4.09 -13.79
N LEU A 46 5.07 2.85 -13.30
CA LEU A 46 4.64 2.46 -11.96
C LEU A 46 5.75 1.68 -11.26
N VAL A 47 6.17 2.20 -10.11
CA VAL A 47 7.23 1.66 -9.26
C VAL A 47 6.65 1.18 -7.93
N ARG A 48 7.15 0.05 -7.43
CA ARG A 48 6.71 -0.57 -6.18
C ARG A 48 7.90 -1.18 -5.43
N PRO A 49 7.83 -1.35 -4.09
CA PRO A 49 8.84 -2.09 -3.35
C PRO A 49 9.12 -3.46 -3.99
N GLY A 50 10.39 -3.82 -4.08
CA GLY A 50 10.90 -5.00 -4.77
C GLY A 50 11.53 -4.70 -6.13
N ASP A 51 11.11 -3.63 -6.82
CA ASP A 51 11.76 -3.17 -8.05
C ASP A 51 13.25 -2.89 -7.82
N THR A 52 14.08 -3.17 -8.82
CA THR A 52 15.50 -2.83 -8.78
C THR A 52 15.74 -1.36 -9.13
N SER A 53 16.83 -0.77 -8.65
CA SER A 53 17.23 0.60 -8.99
C SER A 53 17.33 0.81 -10.50
N PHE A 54 17.79 -0.19 -11.26
CA PHE A 54 17.78 -0.17 -12.72
C PHE A 54 16.37 -0.10 -13.33
N GLU A 55 15.43 -0.91 -12.84
CA GLU A 55 14.03 -0.86 -13.28
C GLU A 55 13.38 0.48 -12.97
N VAL A 56 13.67 1.06 -11.80
CA VAL A 56 13.18 2.39 -11.42
C VAL A 56 13.72 3.45 -12.38
N LEU A 57 15.03 3.45 -12.67
CA LEU A 57 15.62 4.37 -13.65
C LEU A 57 15.01 4.20 -15.04
N LYS A 58 14.76 2.95 -15.47
CA LYS A 58 14.14 2.67 -16.76
C LYS A 58 12.70 3.18 -16.83
N LYS A 59 11.94 3.08 -15.73
CA LYS A 59 10.53 3.49 -15.65
C LYS A 59 10.37 5.00 -15.47
N CYS A 60 11.17 5.61 -14.60
CA CYS A 60 10.99 6.99 -14.14
C CYS A 60 12.08 7.96 -14.60
N GLY A 61 13.18 7.48 -15.18
CA GLY A 61 14.35 8.29 -15.45
C GLY A 61 15.14 8.64 -14.18
N ARG A 62 16.06 9.60 -14.30
CA ARG A 62 16.91 10.03 -13.18
C ARG A 62 16.07 10.80 -12.14
N PRO A 63 16.29 10.56 -10.84
CA PRO A 63 15.71 11.38 -9.78
C PRO A 63 16.31 12.78 -9.77
N ALA A 64 15.67 13.70 -9.03
CA ALA A 64 16.17 15.04 -8.80
C ALA A 64 17.47 15.04 -7.98
N SER A 65 17.57 14.16 -6.98
CA SER A 65 18.80 13.92 -6.23
C SER A 65 18.88 12.49 -5.70
N GLN A 66 20.11 12.06 -5.37
CA GLN A 66 20.42 10.75 -4.77
C GLN A 66 21.44 10.97 -3.66
N GLN A 67 21.27 10.27 -2.54
CA GLN A 67 22.18 10.33 -1.41
C GLN A 67 22.39 8.96 -0.79
N GLN A 68 23.65 8.56 -0.59
CA GLN A 68 23.96 7.43 0.28
C GLN A 68 23.74 7.84 1.73
N ILE A 69 22.94 7.08 2.46
CA ILE A 69 22.60 7.32 3.88
C ILE A 69 23.17 6.23 4.81
N SER A 70 23.91 5.28 4.25
CA SER A 70 24.58 4.20 4.98
C SER A 70 26.02 4.55 5.32
N GLY A 71 26.49 4.06 6.47
CA GLY A 71 27.89 4.13 6.87
C GLY A 71 28.79 3.14 6.10
N ALA A 72 30.12 3.31 6.20
CA ALA A 72 31.10 2.53 5.44
C ALA A 72 31.06 1.02 5.70
N ASN A 73 30.68 0.61 6.91
CA ASN A 73 30.61 -0.80 7.32
C ASN A 73 29.17 -1.34 7.40
N GLU A 74 28.21 -0.61 6.85
CA GLU A 74 26.80 -0.99 6.84
C GLU A 74 26.39 -1.53 5.47
N ARG A 75 25.19 -2.10 5.39
CA ARG A 75 24.61 -2.40 4.09
C ARG A 75 24.42 -1.10 3.32
N PHE A 76 24.78 -1.09 2.04
CA PHE A 76 24.58 0.07 1.19
C PHE A 76 23.10 0.45 1.15
N VAL A 77 22.78 1.61 1.70
CA VAL A 77 21.46 2.25 1.66
C VAL A 77 21.59 3.61 1.03
N GLU A 78 20.71 3.89 0.07
CA GLU A 78 20.61 5.17 -0.60
C GLU A 78 19.15 5.64 -0.66
N GLN A 79 18.96 6.95 -0.67
CA GLN A 79 17.67 7.60 -0.87
C GLN A 79 17.69 8.40 -2.17
N TRP A 80 16.64 8.22 -2.96
CA TRP A 80 16.41 8.93 -4.21
C TRP A 80 15.19 9.82 -4.07
N TYR A 81 15.31 11.07 -4.51
CA TYR A 81 14.28 12.07 -4.37
C TYR A 81 13.67 12.39 -5.75
N TYR A 82 12.38 12.15 -5.89
CA TYR A 82 11.63 12.46 -7.11
C TYR A 82 10.64 13.59 -6.88
N GLU A 83 10.53 14.46 -7.87
CA GLU A 83 9.57 15.56 -7.94
C GLU A 83 8.63 15.27 -9.13
N PRO A 84 7.43 14.69 -8.89
CA PRO A 84 6.60 14.17 -9.97
C PRO A 84 6.00 15.26 -10.86
N GLY A 85 5.90 16.49 -10.34
CA GLY A 85 5.41 17.65 -11.07
C GLY A 85 4.62 18.62 -10.18
N PRO A 86 4.06 19.70 -10.77
CA PRO A 86 3.28 20.69 -10.04
C PRO A 86 2.06 20.07 -9.35
N GLY A 87 1.84 20.40 -8.07
CA GLY A 87 0.70 19.91 -7.29
C GLY A 87 0.85 18.48 -6.75
N GLU A 88 1.94 17.78 -7.08
CA GLU A 88 2.27 16.47 -6.52
C GLU A 88 3.34 16.61 -5.42
N PHE A 89 3.20 15.82 -4.36
CA PHE A 89 4.19 15.80 -3.28
C PHE A 89 5.50 15.12 -3.73
N GLN A 90 6.62 15.53 -3.13
CA GLN A 90 7.90 14.86 -3.34
C GLN A 90 7.82 13.40 -2.89
N ARG A 91 8.56 12.52 -3.57
CA ARG A 91 8.66 11.10 -3.25
C ARG A 91 10.08 10.74 -2.89
N ILE A 92 10.24 10.02 -1.78
CA ILE A 92 11.54 9.50 -1.33
C ILE A 92 11.51 8.00 -1.52
N LEU A 93 12.42 7.50 -2.35
CA LEU A 93 12.60 6.06 -2.59
C LEU A 93 13.85 5.61 -1.85
N THR A 94 13.71 4.62 -0.97
CA THR A 94 14.84 4.06 -0.22
C THR A 94 15.25 2.72 -0.81
N PHE A 95 16.51 2.59 -1.19
CA PHE A 95 17.09 1.38 -1.73
C PHE A 95 18.05 0.74 -0.72
N VAL A 96 18.04 -0.59 -0.65
CA VAL A 96 19.04 -1.39 0.05
C VAL A 96 19.75 -2.26 -0.98
N GLY A 97 21.05 -2.05 -1.16
CA GLY A 97 21.79 -2.58 -2.29
C GLY A 97 21.17 -2.08 -3.59
N THR A 98 20.58 -2.99 -4.38
CA THR A 98 19.93 -2.65 -5.65
C THR A 98 18.41 -2.66 -5.59
N ARG A 99 17.79 -2.98 -4.44
CA ARG A 99 16.32 -3.15 -4.35
C ARG A 99 15.66 -1.99 -3.64
N LEU A 100 14.55 -1.53 -4.21
CA LEU A 100 13.64 -0.57 -3.59
C LEU A 100 12.92 -1.25 -2.43
N VAL A 101 13.06 -0.71 -1.22
CA VAL A 101 12.45 -1.26 -0.01
C VAL A 101 11.34 -0.38 0.55
N ASN A 102 11.38 0.93 0.30
CA ASN A 102 10.39 1.87 0.82
C ASN A 102 10.12 3.01 -0.17
N ILE A 103 8.88 3.46 -0.19
CA ILE A 103 8.42 4.63 -0.93
C ILE A 103 7.67 5.52 0.07
N GLU A 104 8.18 6.73 0.27
CA GLU A 104 7.59 7.72 1.17
C GLU A 104 7.07 8.92 0.36
N THR A 105 5.96 9.50 0.83
CA THR A 105 5.42 10.77 0.32
C THR A 105 5.68 11.87 1.32
N VAL A 106 6.43 12.90 0.92
CA VAL A 106 6.74 14.03 1.80
C VAL A 106 5.50 14.91 1.94
N THR A 107 4.75 14.73 3.01
CA THR A 107 3.65 15.63 3.38
C THR A 107 4.19 16.80 4.19
N ARG A 108 3.75 18.02 3.88
CA ARG A 108 4.01 19.19 4.75
C ARG A 108 3.27 18.96 6.09
N PRO A 109 3.95 19.13 7.24
CA PRO A 109 3.33 18.99 8.57
C PRO A 109 2.25 20.05 8.84
#